data_AF-A0A640XMY8-F1
#
_entry.id   AF-A0A640XMY8-F1
#
_cell.length_a   1.000
_cell.length_b   1.000
_cell.length_c   1.000
_cell.angle_alpha   90.00
_cell.angle_beta   90.00
_cell.angle_gamma   90.00
#
_symmetry.space_group_name_H-M   'P 1'
#
loop_
_entity.id
_entity.type
_entity.pdbx_description
1 polymer ?
#
loop_
_entity_poly.entity_id
_entity_poly.type
_entity_poly.pdbx_seq_one_letter_code
_entity_poly.pdbx_strand_id
1 'polypeptide(L)'
;MSESDLRVPDDLETPHVCEGGNLDCGSGLLLLIRKAMNQVPDGQILEIRSTEVNVKEDLPAWCRMTKNPYLGWRSGAGHYKYFVRKSSGDKKAEEDYGKARNYRWQTRIHWNGGMQAKVFCRNHSWMVGQPASFDVKDDAPSAVEYVLGAFGACLIMGFQIRASQQNIRVDELEISLSGQIDNIFVFLGTEQEGHSGLKEITGTIYVQSDADEEVLSQIWQETIVASPVTNTLIRQIDINIGMRVI
;
A
#
# COMPACT_ATOMS: atom_id res chain seq x y z
N MET A 1 0.99 26.64 -14.01
CA MET A 1 -0.31 26.83 -14.69
C MET A 1 -1.15 27.72 -13.80
N SER A 2 -1.74 28.82 -14.31
CA SER A 2 -2.53 29.75 -13.50
C SER A 2 -3.80 29.07 -12.95
N GLU A 3 -4.26 29.50 -11.78
CA GLU A 3 -5.47 29.01 -11.10
C GLU A 3 -6.81 29.28 -11.84
N SER A 4 -6.76 29.82 -13.05
CA SER A 4 -7.93 30.34 -13.77
C SER A 4 -8.63 29.37 -14.71
N ASP A 5 -8.06 28.21 -15.05
CA ASP A 5 -8.65 27.34 -16.07
C ASP A 5 -9.07 25.98 -15.50
N LEU A 6 -10.37 25.69 -15.65
CA LEU A 6 -11.13 24.44 -15.40
C LEU A 6 -12.16 24.55 -14.25
N ARG A 7 -13.25 25.29 -14.49
CA ARG A 7 -14.51 25.14 -13.75
C ARG A 7 -15.48 24.30 -14.58
N VAL A 8 -15.59 23.02 -14.23
CA VAL A 8 -16.62 22.13 -14.79
C VAL A 8 -18.00 22.66 -14.36
N PRO A 9 -19.05 22.65 -15.20
CA PRO A 9 -20.40 23.15 -14.85
C PRO A 9 -21.06 22.41 -13.69
N ASP A 10 -21.71 23.11 -12.74
CA ASP A 10 -22.23 22.51 -11.51
C ASP A 10 -23.26 21.39 -11.70
N ASP A 11 -23.94 21.40 -12.85
CA ASP A 11 -24.94 20.44 -13.31
C ASP A 11 -24.35 19.22 -14.05
N LEU A 12 -23.04 19.04 -14.07
CA LEU A 12 -22.42 17.90 -14.74
C LEU A 12 -22.84 16.57 -14.07
N GLU A 13 -23.58 15.74 -14.81
CA GLU A 13 -23.90 14.38 -14.39
C GLU A 13 -22.68 13.45 -14.48
N THR A 14 -22.40 12.76 -13.38
CA THR A 14 -21.29 11.81 -13.26
C THR A 14 -21.78 10.44 -12.79
N PRO A 15 -22.32 9.62 -13.69
CA PRO A 15 -22.86 8.31 -13.33
C PRO A 15 -21.79 7.29 -12.92
N HIS A 16 -20.50 7.59 -13.19
CA HIS A 16 -19.37 6.73 -12.86
C HIS A 16 -18.47 7.43 -11.85
N VAL A 17 -18.22 6.76 -10.73
CA VAL A 17 -17.38 7.28 -9.65
C VAL A 17 -16.25 6.29 -9.34
N CYS A 18 -15.05 6.82 -9.18
CA CYS A 18 -13.88 6.13 -8.67
C CYS A 18 -13.51 6.72 -7.30
N GLU A 19 -13.76 5.97 -6.23
CA GLU A 19 -13.32 6.34 -4.88
C GLU A 19 -11.82 6.06 -4.74
N GLY A 20 -11.02 7.11 -4.83
CA GLY A 20 -9.57 7.07 -4.72
C GLY A 20 -9.06 7.17 -3.28
N GLY A 21 -9.84 7.79 -2.39
CA GLY A 21 -9.43 8.04 -1.02
C GLY A 21 -8.12 8.82 -0.92
N ASN A 22 -7.24 8.39 -0.03
CA ASN A 22 -5.92 8.98 0.23
C ASN A 22 -4.78 8.34 -0.59
N LEU A 23 -5.07 7.53 -1.61
CA LEU A 23 -4.04 6.95 -2.46
C LEU A 23 -3.44 8.00 -3.41
N ASP A 24 -2.12 8.04 -3.51
CA ASP A 24 -1.43 8.81 -4.54
C ASP A 24 -1.37 8.08 -5.89
N CYS A 25 -1.07 8.83 -6.95
CA CYS A 25 -1.01 8.33 -8.32
C CYS A 25 0.04 7.22 -8.51
N GLY A 26 1.16 7.25 -7.78
CA GLY A 26 2.24 6.25 -7.84
C GLY A 26 1.98 5.00 -7.00
N SER A 27 1.24 5.11 -5.91
CA SER A 27 0.96 4.01 -4.97
C SER A 27 -0.29 3.18 -5.30
N GLY A 28 -0.99 3.50 -6.39
CA GLY A 28 -2.05 2.65 -6.94
C GLY A 28 -3.31 3.36 -7.40
N LEU A 29 -3.49 4.67 -7.13
CA LEU A 29 -4.68 5.40 -7.57
C LEU A 29 -4.89 5.31 -9.09
N LEU A 30 -3.81 5.43 -9.89
CA LEU A 30 -3.92 5.31 -11.35
C LEU A 30 -4.41 3.91 -11.81
N LEU A 31 -4.14 2.85 -11.05
CA LEU A 31 -4.65 1.51 -11.33
C LEU A 31 -6.15 1.41 -11.03
N LEU A 32 -6.63 2.09 -9.98
CA LEU A 32 -8.06 2.18 -9.66
C LEU A 32 -8.80 3.00 -10.71
N ILE A 33 -8.27 4.17 -11.07
CA ILE A 33 -8.83 5.04 -12.11
C ILE A 33 -8.93 4.28 -13.43
N ARG A 34 -7.90 3.53 -13.83
CA ARG A 34 -7.95 2.70 -15.04
C ARG A 34 -9.02 1.63 -14.99
N LYS A 35 -9.15 0.95 -13.84
CA LYS A 35 -10.13 -0.12 -13.68
C LYS A 35 -11.54 0.44 -13.85
N ALA A 36 -11.81 1.58 -13.20
CA ALA A 36 -13.07 2.29 -13.33
C ALA A 36 -13.28 2.79 -14.78
N MET A 37 -12.28 3.44 -15.38
CA MET A 37 -12.36 3.98 -16.75
C MET A 37 -12.65 2.89 -17.80
N ASN A 38 -12.17 1.67 -17.60
CA ASN A 38 -12.49 0.54 -18.49
C ASN A 38 -13.99 0.21 -18.50
N GLN A 39 -14.70 0.47 -17.41
CA GLN A 39 -16.14 0.22 -17.26
C GLN A 39 -17.01 1.39 -17.75
N VAL A 40 -16.43 2.59 -17.89
CA VAL A 40 -17.14 3.77 -18.42
C VAL A 40 -17.38 3.62 -19.93
N PRO A 41 -18.57 3.95 -20.47
CA PRO A 41 -18.77 4.01 -21.92
C PRO A 41 -17.98 5.16 -22.60
N ASP A 42 -17.59 4.98 -23.85
CA ASP A 42 -16.86 6.02 -24.59
C ASP A 42 -17.64 7.35 -24.62
N GLY A 43 -16.94 8.46 -24.39
CA GLY A 43 -17.53 9.80 -24.34
C GLY A 43 -18.18 10.18 -23.00
N GLN A 44 -18.43 9.22 -22.10
CA GLN A 44 -18.91 9.48 -20.74
C GLN A 44 -17.77 9.89 -19.79
N ILE A 45 -18.14 10.38 -18.61
CA ILE A 45 -17.25 11.02 -17.65
C ILE A 45 -17.11 10.14 -16.41
N LEU A 46 -15.87 9.96 -15.97
CA LEU A 46 -15.53 9.40 -14.66
C LEU A 46 -15.27 10.55 -13.67
N GLU A 47 -15.98 10.57 -12.56
CA GLU A 47 -15.64 11.36 -11.37
C GLU A 47 -14.66 10.57 -10.51
N ILE A 48 -13.53 11.19 -10.17
CA ILE A 48 -12.52 10.61 -9.29
C ILE A 48 -12.52 11.44 -8.00
N ARG A 49 -12.77 10.79 -6.87
CA ARG A 49 -12.76 11.43 -5.55
C ARG A 49 -11.49 11.09 -4.82
N SER A 50 -10.74 12.09 -4.39
CA SER A 50 -9.50 11.86 -3.66
C SER A 50 -9.24 12.97 -2.65
N THR A 51 -8.70 12.59 -1.50
CA THR A 51 -8.18 13.50 -0.48
C THR A 51 -6.71 13.83 -0.70
N GLU A 52 -6.04 13.13 -1.61
CA GLU A 52 -4.61 13.29 -1.88
C GLU A 52 -4.34 14.53 -2.74
N VAL A 53 -3.41 15.37 -2.26
CA VAL A 53 -3.13 16.70 -2.84
C VAL A 53 -2.39 16.61 -4.16
N ASN A 54 -1.52 15.61 -4.32
CA ASN A 54 -0.67 15.47 -5.51
C ASN A 54 -1.45 15.05 -6.77
N VAL A 55 -2.68 14.54 -6.62
CA VAL A 55 -3.54 14.13 -7.74
C VAL A 55 -3.79 15.29 -8.70
N LYS A 56 -3.89 16.52 -8.19
CA LYS A 56 -4.08 17.73 -9.00
C LYS A 56 -2.96 17.97 -10.01
N GLU A 57 -1.73 17.56 -9.69
CA GLU A 57 -0.55 17.75 -10.53
C GLU A 57 -0.35 16.55 -11.48
N ASP A 58 -0.51 15.34 -10.96
CA ASP A 58 -0.19 14.10 -11.69
C ASP A 58 -1.30 13.65 -12.65
N LEU A 59 -2.57 13.78 -12.24
CA LEU A 59 -3.71 13.29 -13.01
C LEU A 59 -3.82 13.93 -14.41
N PRO A 60 -3.62 15.25 -14.58
CA PRO A 60 -3.62 15.87 -15.91
C PRO A 60 -2.53 15.31 -16.82
N ALA A 61 -1.34 14.99 -16.28
CA ALA A 61 -0.27 14.39 -17.07
C ALA A 61 -0.64 12.99 -17.54
N TRP A 62 -1.21 12.17 -16.64
CA TRP A 62 -1.72 10.85 -16.99
C TRP A 62 -2.82 10.91 -18.06
N CYS A 63 -3.77 11.84 -17.94
CA CYS A 63 -4.84 12.07 -18.93
C CYS A 63 -4.30 12.38 -20.33
N ARG A 64 -3.28 13.24 -20.44
CA ARG A 64 -2.59 13.53 -21.70
C ARG A 64 -1.95 12.27 -22.30
N MET A 65 -1.32 11.44 -21.47
CA MET A 65 -0.65 10.21 -21.91
C MET A 65 -1.62 9.12 -22.38
N THR A 66 -2.79 9.01 -21.73
CA THR A 66 -3.84 8.02 -22.07
C THR A 66 -4.85 8.54 -23.09
N LYS A 67 -4.71 9.81 -23.50
CA LYS A 67 -5.60 10.52 -24.42
C LYS A 67 -7.05 10.61 -23.90
N ASN A 68 -7.25 10.56 -22.60
CA ASN A 68 -8.54 10.82 -21.96
C ASN A 68 -8.63 12.31 -21.60
N PRO A 69 -9.56 13.11 -22.15
CA PRO A 69 -9.66 14.53 -21.83
C PRO A 69 -9.89 14.78 -20.34
N TYR A 70 -8.98 15.53 -19.71
CA TYR A 70 -9.17 16.06 -18.36
C TYR A 70 -10.07 17.29 -18.43
N LEU A 71 -11.23 17.23 -17.77
CA LEU A 71 -12.25 18.28 -17.83
C LEU A 71 -12.10 19.29 -16.69
N GLY A 72 -11.38 18.93 -15.62
CA GLY A 72 -11.13 19.82 -14.49
C GLY A 72 -11.25 19.15 -13.15
N TRP A 73 -11.26 19.97 -12.11
CA TRP A 73 -11.47 19.55 -10.73
C TRP A 73 -12.35 20.54 -9.97
N ARG A 74 -12.90 20.10 -8.85
CA ARG A 74 -13.61 20.93 -7.87
C ARG A 74 -13.26 20.52 -6.46
N SER A 75 -13.39 21.46 -5.53
CA SER A 75 -13.40 21.13 -4.10
C SER A 75 -14.77 20.58 -3.73
N GLY A 76 -14.80 19.44 -3.05
CA GLY A 76 -15.98 18.90 -2.38
C GLY A 76 -15.89 19.07 -0.86
N ALA A 77 -16.89 18.59 -0.14
CA ALA A 77 -16.84 18.50 1.32
C ALA A 77 -15.88 17.35 1.72
N GLY A 78 -14.66 17.70 2.13
CA GLY A 78 -13.66 16.76 2.65
C GLY A 78 -12.79 16.04 1.61
N HIS A 79 -13.05 16.19 0.32
CA HIS A 79 -12.24 15.61 -0.76
C HIS A 79 -12.28 16.49 -2.03
N TYR A 80 -11.32 16.30 -2.93
CA TYR A 80 -11.32 16.88 -4.27
C TYR A 80 -12.01 15.92 -5.26
N LYS A 81 -12.74 16.52 -6.22
CA LYS A 81 -13.39 15.81 -7.31
C LYS A 81 -12.70 16.15 -8.61
N TYR A 82 -12.27 15.15 -9.37
CA TYR A 82 -11.62 15.30 -10.67
C TYR A 82 -12.46 14.65 -11.76
N PHE A 83 -12.53 15.26 -12.93
CA PHE A 83 -13.43 14.82 -14.00
C PHE A 83 -12.64 14.46 -15.25
N VAL A 84 -12.78 13.22 -15.72
CA VAL A 84 -12.06 12.71 -16.89
C VAL A 84 -13.05 12.09 -17.87
N ARG A 85 -13.01 12.51 -19.14
CA ARG A 85 -13.84 11.92 -20.21
C ARG A 85 -13.13 10.72 -20.82
N LYS A 86 -13.83 9.59 -20.96
CA LYS A 86 -13.29 8.42 -21.65
C LYS A 86 -13.15 8.67 -23.14
N SER A 87 -11.98 8.34 -23.69
CA SER A 87 -11.75 8.22 -25.13
C SER A 87 -11.56 6.76 -25.54
N SER A 88 -11.97 6.43 -26.76
CA SER A 88 -11.99 5.07 -27.34
C SER A 88 -10.61 4.43 -27.58
N GLY A 89 -9.53 5.02 -27.05
CA GLY A 89 -8.14 4.76 -27.47
C GLY A 89 -7.18 4.21 -26.42
N ASP A 90 -7.59 3.93 -25.18
CA ASP A 90 -6.65 3.54 -24.11
C ASP A 90 -6.21 2.07 -24.18
N LYS A 91 -5.40 1.73 -25.19
CA LYS A 91 -4.74 0.41 -25.32
C LYS A 91 -3.54 0.23 -24.37
N LYS A 92 -3.13 1.29 -23.63
CA LYS A 92 -1.99 1.25 -22.68
C LYS A 92 -2.37 0.67 -21.31
N ALA A 93 -3.66 0.59 -21.00
CA ALA A 93 -4.12 0.03 -19.74
C ALA A 93 -3.60 -1.39 -19.50
N GLU A 94 -3.72 -2.30 -20.49
CA GLU A 94 -3.34 -3.71 -20.33
C GLU A 94 -1.83 -3.89 -20.14
N GLU A 95 -1.00 -3.09 -20.81
CA GLU A 95 0.46 -3.11 -20.66
C GLU A 95 0.87 -2.71 -19.24
N ASP A 96 0.26 -1.66 -18.70
CA ASP A 96 0.60 -1.18 -17.36
C ASP A 96 0.04 -2.08 -16.26
N TYR A 97 -1.12 -2.71 -16.46
CA TYR A 97 -1.54 -3.83 -15.60
C TYR A 97 -0.56 -5.00 -15.69
N GLY A 98 -0.03 -5.31 -16.88
CA GLY A 98 1.03 -6.28 -17.08
C GLY A 98 2.29 -5.95 -16.27
N LYS A 99 2.72 -4.68 -16.27
CA LYS A 99 3.85 -4.21 -15.45
C LYS A 99 3.56 -4.34 -13.96
N ALA A 100 2.38 -3.94 -13.50
CA ALA A 100 1.99 -4.04 -12.10
C ALA A 100 1.91 -5.49 -11.62
N ARG A 101 1.30 -6.39 -12.42
CA ARG A 101 1.19 -7.83 -12.12
C ARG A 101 2.54 -8.51 -11.97
N ASN A 102 3.54 -8.05 -12.72
CA ASN A 102 4.88 -8.63 -12.72
C ASN A 102 5.91 -7.73 -12.02
N TYR A 103 5.47 -6.75 -11.23
CA TYR A 103 6.37 -5.84 -10.55
C TYR A 103 7.21 -6.61 -9.53
N ARG A 104 8.52 -6.33 -9.52
CA ARG A 104 9.46 -6.96 -8.58
C ARG A 104 10.02 -5.91 -7.64
N TRP A 105 9.76 -6.10 -6.36
CA TRP A 105 10.44 -5.36 -5.31
C TRP A 105 11.87 -5.88 -5.17
N GLN A 106 12.81 -4.96 -4.98
CA GLN A 106 14.23 -5.27 -4.91
C GLN A 106 14.86 -4.50 -3.74
N THR A 107 15.67 -5.20 -2.97
CA THR A 107 16.51 -4.64 -1.92
C THR A 107 17.93 -5.17 -2.08
N ARG A 108 18.91 -4.39 -1.65
CA ARG A 108 20.30 -4.83 -1.54
C ARG A 108 20.71 -4.74 -0.08
N ILE A 109 21.28 -5.81 0.44
CA ILE A 109 21.76 -5.88 1.81
C ILE A 109 23.28 -5.95 1.76
N HIS A 110 23.94 -5.11 2.56
CA HIS A 110 25.40 -5.10 2.69
C HIS A 110 25.77 -5.27 4.15
N TRP A 111 26.60 -6.28 4.41
CA TRP A 111 27.24 -6.45 5.71
C TRP A 111 28.58 -5.71 5.70
N ASN A 112 28.79 -4.85 6.70
CA ASN A 112 30.01 -4.07 6.87
C ASN A 112 30.70 -4.33 8.22
N GLY A 113 30.43 -5.47 8.86
CA GLY A 113 30.99 -5.88 10.15
C GLY A 113 29.96 -5.86 11.28
N GLY A 114 30.28 -6.55 12.38
CA GLY A 114 29.41 -6.67 13.55
C GLY A 114 28.15 -7.51 13.30
N MET A 115 27.19 -7.40 14.22
CA MET A 115 25.94 -8.17 14.23
C MET A 115 24.76 -7.39 13.63
N GLN A 116 25.02 -6.68 12.54
CA GLN A 116 24.04 -5.87 11.83
C GLN A 116 24.36 -5.79 10.33
N ALA A 117 23.36 -5.48 9.52
CA ALA A 117 23.51 -5.25 8.09
C ALA A 117 22.76 -3.98 7.66
N LYS A 118 23.31 -3.29 6.66
CA LYS A 118 22.66 -2.12 6.05
C LYS A 118 21.81 -2.54 4.86
N VAL A 119 20.53 -2.21 4.90
CA VAL A 119 19.58 -2.44 3.79
C VAL A 119 19.50 -1.17 2.93
N PHE A 120 19.46 -1.37 1.62
CA PHE A 120 19.23 -0.33 0.62
C PHE A 120 17.99 -0.68 -0.20
N CYS A 121 17.05 0.25 -0.29
CA CYS A 121 15.83 0.10 -1.08
C CYS A 121 15.48 1.45 -1.71
N ARG A 122 15.47 1.54 -3.05
CA ARG A 122 15.28 2.82 -3.77
C ARG A 122 16.23 3.91 -3.21
N ASN A 123 15.69 5.03 -2.75
CA ASN A 123 16.38 6.16 -2.14
C ASN A 123 16.45 6.07 -0.60
N HIS A 124 16.14 4.93 0.00
CA HIS A 124 16.13 4.70 1.44
C HIS A 124 17.21 3.71 1.87
N SER A 125 17.70 3.89 3.10
CA SER A 125 18.55 2.89 3.76
C SER A 125 18.35 2.90 5.26
N TRP A 126 18.44 1.72 5.89
CA TRP A 126 18.33 1.55 7.34
C TRP A 126 19.22 0.39 7.80
N MET A 127 19.41 0.29 9.12
CA MET A 127 20.15 -0.82 9.74
C MET A 127 19.18 -1.89 10.20
N VAL A 128 19.57 -3.16 10.04
CA VAL A 128 18.89 -4.32 10.63
C VAL A 128 19.90 -5.04 11.50
N GLY A 129 19.54 -5.29 12.76
CA GLY A 129 20.37 -5.96 13.74
C GLY A 129 20.43 -7.47 13.54
N GLN A 130 20.56 -8.19 14.66
CA GLN A 130 20.63 -9.65 14.67
C GLN A 130 19.36 -10.29 14.08
N PRO A 131 19.42 -11.54 13.61
CA PRO A 131 18.23 -12.24 13.12
C PRO A 131 17.11 -12.30 14.17
N ALA A 132 17.46 -12.66 15.40
CA ALA A 132 16.63 -12.53 16.58
C ALA A 132 17.52 -12.01 17.72
N SER A 133 17.04 -11.00 18.44
CA SER A 133 17.70 -10.50 19.65
C SER A 133 16.73 -10.52 20.83
N PHE A 134 17.31 -10.63 22.02
CA PHE A 134 16.61 -10.59 23.29
C PHE A 134 17.02 -9.37 24.12
N ASP A 135 17.92 -8.54 23.61
CA ASP A 135 18.38 -7.34 24.29
C ASP A 135 17.50 -6.15 23.89
N VAL A 136 17.14 -5.34 24.87
CA VAL A 136 16.34 -4.13 24.68
C VAL A 136 17.22 -2.95 24.21
N LYS A 137 18.55 -3.11 24.23
CA LYS A 137 19.54 -2.05 23.97
C LYS A 137 20.31 -2.20 22.66
N ASP A 138 19.78 -2.95 21.70
CA ASP A 138 20.44 -3.07 20.40
C ASP A 138 20.44 -1.74 19.63
N ASP A 139 21.53 -1.50 18.88
CA ASP A 139 21.71 -0.32 18.03
C ASP A 139 20.72 -0.28 16.85
N ALA A 140 20.15 -1.43 16.48
CA ALA A 140 19.16 -1.57 15.43
C ALA A 140 18.17 -2.71 15.74
N PRO A 141 16.88 -2.60 15.35
CA PRO A 141 15.92 -3.67 15.55
C PRO A 141 16.34 -4.97 14.85
N SER A 142 16.00 -6.10 15.45
CA SER A 142 16.25 -7.42 14.90
C SER A 142 15.47 -7.68 13.61
N ALA A 143 15.91 -8.65 12.81
CA ALA A 143 15.25 -8.99 11.57
C ALA A 143 13.79 -9.44 11.78
N VAL A 144 13.51 -10.18 12.86
CA VAL A 144 12.15 -10.61 13.22
C VAL A 144 11.26 -9.42 13.60
N GLU A 145 11.78 -8.44 14.34
CA GLU A 145 11.03 -7.22 14.65
C GLU A 145 10.72 -6.41 13.39
N TYR A 146 11.63 -6.36 12.41
CA TYR A 146 11.35 -5.76 11.11
C TYR A 146 10.23 -6.50 10.35
N VAL A 147 10.11 -7.83 10.47
CA VAL A 147 8.98 -8.57 9.91
C VAL A 147 7.66 -8.17 10.58
N LEU A 148 7.63 -8.06 11.91
CA LEU A 148 6.46 -7.60 12.65
C LEU A 148 6.08 -6.16 12.29
N GLY A 149 7.08 -5.27 12.22
CA GLY A 149 6.89 -3.88 11.82
C GLY A 149 6.34 -3.74 10.40
N ALA A 150 6.88 -4.51 9.44
CA ALA A 150 6.37 -4.52 8.07
C ALA A 150 4.93 -5.07 7.99
N PHE A 151 4.60 -6.09 8.79
CA PHE A 151 3.27 -6.65 8.88
C PHE A 151 2.26 -5.64 9.46
N GLY A 152 2.58 -5.04 10.61
CA GLY A 152 1.74 -4.02 11.25
C GLY A 152 1.53 -2.78 10.38
N ALA A 153 2.60 -2.27 9.76
CA ALA A 153 2.51 -1.13 8.85
C ALA A 153 1.62 -1.45 7.63
N CYS A 154 1.72 -2.65 7.06
CA CYS A 154 0.87 -3.06 5.94
C CYS A 154 -0.61 -3.10 6.34
N LEU A 155 -0.92 -3.56 7.56
CA LEU A 155 -2.29 -3.62 8.08
C LEU A 155 -2.85 -2.22 8.37
N ILE A 156 -2.11 -1.36 9.08
CA ILE A 156 -2.53 0.02 9.36
C ILE A 156 -2.82 0.78 8.06
N MET A 157 -1.89 0.72 7.09
CA MET A 157 -2.07 1.44 5.83
C MET A 157 -3.21 0.84 5.01
N GLY A 158 -3.36 -0.48 5.01
CA GLY A 158 -4.48 -1.14 4.33
C GLY A 158 -5.84 -0.74 4.91
N PHE A 159 -5.95 -0.66 6.24
CA PHE A 159 -7.15 -0.19 6.93
C PHE A 159 -7.46 1.25 6.53
N GLN A 160 -6.47 2.13 6.62
CA GLN A 160 -6.65 3.55 6.32
C GLN A 160 -7.08 3.80 4.87
N ILE A 161 -6.49 3.08 3.90
CA ILE A 161 -6.89 3.16 2.49
C ILE A 161 -8.36 2.80 2.33
N ARG A 162 -8.81 1.71 2.97
CA ARG A 162 -10.20 1.23 2.87
C ARG A 162 -11.19 2.15 3.55
N ALA A 163 -10.87 2.62 4.76
CA ALA A 163 -11.69 3.61 5.46
C ALA A 163 -11.85 4.88 4.60
N SER A 164 -10.75 5.38 4.04
CA SER A 164 -10.78 6.55 3.16
C SER A 164 -11.61 6.34 1.89
N GLN A 165 -11.54 5.15 1.27
CA GLN A 165 -12.38 4.81 0.12
C GLN A 165 -13.89 4.74 0.44
N GLN A 166 -14.24 4.55 1.72
CA GLN A 166 -15.61 4.58 2.20
C GLN A 166 -16.01 5.95 2.78
N ASN A 167 -15.18 6.98 2.59
CA ASN A 167 -15.35 8.33 3.16
C ASN A 167 -15.45 8.34 4.70
N ILE A 168 -14.83 7.37 5.36
CA ILE A 168 -14.74 7.29 6.82
C ILE A 168 -13.49 8.03 7.28
N ARG A 169 -13.65 8.89 8.28
CA ARG A 169 -12.55 9.64 8.88
C ARG A 169 -11.98 8.84 10.04
N VAL A 170 -10.68 8.60 9.97
CA VAL A 170 -9.90 8.00 11.06
C VAL A 170 -9.08 9.11 11.71
N ASP A 171 -9.32 9.32 13.00
CA ASP A 171 -8.62 10.32 13.81
C ASP A 171 -7.33 9.75 14.41
N GLU A 172 -7.37 8.50 14.88
CA GLU A 172 -6.23 7.79 15.49
C GLU A 172 -6.24 6.32 15.05
N LEU A 173 -5.06 5.75 14.80
CA LEU A 173 -4.89 4.38 14.35
C LEU A 173 -3.57 3.79 14.83
N GLU A 174 -3.64 2.77 15.69
CA GLU A 174 -2.48 2.09 16.26
C GLU A 174 -2.65 0.57 16.19
N ILE A 175 -1.56 -0.17 16.03
CA ILE A 175 -1.55 -1.63 16.17
C ILE A 175 -0.41 -2.05 17.08
N SER A 176 -0.71 -2.88 18.07
CA SER A 176 0.27 -3.55 18.91
C SER A 176 0.35 -5.01 18.51
N LEU A 177 1.57 -5.50 18.26
CA LEU A 177 1.85 -6.85 17.78
C LEU A 177 2.89 -7.55 18.68
N SER A 178 2.71 -8.84 18.88
CA SER A 178 3.67 -9.74 19.51
C SER A 178 3.87 -10.96 18.63
N GLY A 179 5.13 -11.34 18.38
CA GLY A 179 5.49 -12.52 17.60
C GLY A 179 6.28 -13.52 18.44
N GLN A 180 5.93 -14.80 18.34
CA GLN A 180 6.66 -15.88 19.01
C GLN A 180 7.30 -16.82 17.99
N ILE A 181 8.62 -17.00 18.10
CA ILE A 181 9.36 -18.03 17.36
C ILE A 181 9.02 -19.40 17.96
N ASP A 182 8.87 -20.42 17.12
CA ASP A 182 8.58 -21.79 17.54
C ASP A 182 9.72 -22.36 18.41
N ASN A 183 10.92 -22.45 17.82
CA ASN A 183 12.12 -22.87 18.53
C ASN A 183 13.37 -22.09 18.05
N ILE A 184 13.83 -21.12 18.85
CA ILE A 184 15.03 -20.33 18.52
C ILE A 184 16.32 -21.15 18.59
N PHE A 185 16.35 -22.23 19.38
CA PHE A 185 17.55 -23.06 19.56
C PHE A 185 17.96 -23.80 18.29
N VAL A 186 17.02 -24.02 17.37
CA VAL A 186 17.30 -24.53 16.01
C VAL A 186 18.15 -23.53 15.22
N PHE A 187 17.85 -22.24 15.30
CA PHE A 187 18.68 -21.20 14.67
C PHE A 187 20.05 -21.07 15.34
N LEU A 188 20.11 -21.22 16.67
CA LEU A 188 21.37 -21.19 17.43
C LEU A 188 22.20 -22.49 17.27
N GLY A 189 21.64 -23.53 16.67
CA GLY A 189 22.30 -24.81 16.41
C GLY A 189 22.46 -25.72 17.63
N THR A 190 21.85 -25.38 18.77
CA THR A 190 21.89 -26.20 19.99
C THR A 190 20.87 -27.34 19.97
N GLU A 191 19.87 -27.25 19.11
CA GLU A 191 18.86 -28.29 18.88
C GLU A 191 18.74 -28.58 17.38
N GLN A 192 18.43 -29.84 17.03
CA GLN A 192 18.35 -30.32 15.65
C GLN A 192 16.90 -30.52 15.16
N GLU A 193 15.93 -30.51 16.07
CA GLU A 193 14.51 -30.70 15.77
C GLU A 193 13.70 -29.43 16.06
N GLY A 194 12.62 -29.23 15.30
CA GLY A 194 11.74 -28.05 15.41
C GLY A 194 11.90 -27.06 14.27
N HIS A 195 11.34 -25.86 14.43
CA HIS A 195 11.33 -24.82 13.40
C HIS A 195 11.82 -23.47 13.97
N SER A 196 12.66 -22.74 13.23
CA SER A 196 13.20 -21.44 13.70
C SER A 196 12.39 -20.22 13.24
N GLY A 197 11.25 -20.43 12.59
CA GLY A 197 10.32 -19.38 12.20
C GLY A 197 9.30 -19.03 13.27
N LEU A 198 8.52 -17.98 13.03
CA LEU A 198 7.39 -17.60 13.87
C LEU A 198 6.32 -18.70 13.87
N LYS A 199 5.86 -19.11 15.05
CA LYS A 199 4.67 -19.98 15.19
C LYS A 199 3.37 -19.19 15.27
N GLU A 200 3.42 -17.98 15.84
CA GLU A 200 2.24 -17.16 16.09
C GLU A 200 2.62 -15.68 16.09
N ILE A 201 1.71 -14.86 15.55
CA ILE A 201 1.68 -13.42 15.75
C ILE A 201 0.30 -13.08 16.30
N THR A 202 0.27 -12.41 17.45
CA THR A 202 -0.96 -11.89 18.07
C THR A 202 -0.90 -10.37 18.12
N GLY A 203 -2.07 -9.72 18.20
CA GLY A 203 -2.09 -8.28 18.34
C GLY A 203 -3.48 -7.68 18.39
N THR A 204 -3.51 -6.39 18.66
CA THR A 204 -4.71 -5.58 18.83
C THR A 204 -4.55 -4.29 18.04
N ILE A 205 -5.59 -3.95 17.26
CA ILE A 205 -5.71 -2.66 16.59
C ILE A 205 -6.59 -1.74 17.43
N TYR A 206 -6.18 -0.48 17.56
CA TYR A 206 -6.92 0.58 18.24
C TYR A 206 -7.28 1.64 17.21
N VAL A 207 -8.56 2.00 17.13
CA VAL A 207 -9.07 2.92 16.12
C VAL A 207 -9.97 3.96 16.79
N GLN A 208 -9.73 5.24 16.50
CA GLN A 208 -10.67 6.32 16.75
C GLN A 208 -11.17 6.86 15.42
N SER A 209 -12.49 6.88 15.23
CA SER A 209 -13.12 7.23 13.95
C SER A 209 -14.55 7.76 14.17
N ASP A 210 -15.12 8.40 13.15
CA ASP A 210 -16.52 8.82 13.08
C ASP A 210 -17.50 7.72 12.64
N ALA A 211 -17.03 6.49 12.39
CA ALA A 211 -17.85 5.34 12.03
C ALA A 211 -18.15 4.40 13.22
N ASP A 212 -19.25 3.66 13.11
CA ASP A 212 -19.68 2.66 14.10
C ASP A 212 -18.76 1.42 14.12
N GLU A 213 -18.72 0.72 15.25
CA GLU A 213 -17.83 -0.43 15.50
C GLU A 213 -18.02 -1.56 14.48
N GLU A 214 -19.25 -1.83 14.05
CA GLU A 214 -19.53 -2.86 13.04
C GLU A 214 -18.87 -2.53 11.70
N VAL A 215 -18.88 -1.26 11.29
CA VAL A 215 -18.26 -0.79 10.05
C VAL A 215 -16.74 -0.90 10.14
N LEU A 216 -16.15 -0.47 11.25
CA LEU A 216 -14.71 -0.59 11.49
C LEU A 216 -14.25 -2.05 11.53
N SER A 217 -15.04 -2.92 12.16
CA SER A 217 -14.78 -4.36 12.21
C SER A 217 -14.80 -5.00 10.82
N GLN A 218 -15.76 -4.60 9.97
CA GLN A 218 -15.83 -5.08 8.59
C GLN A 218 -14.60 -4.63 7.78
N ILE A 219 -14.21 -3.36 7.87
CA ILE A 219 -13.01 -2.83 7.21
C ILE A 219 -11.76 -3.58 7.68
N TRP A 220 -11.68 -3.91 8.97
CA TRP A 220 -10.57 -4.67 9.53
C TRP A 220 -10.46 -6.07 8.95
N GLN A 221 -11.56 -6.81 8.86
CA GLN A 221 -11.58 -8.15 8.26
C GLN A 221 -11.15 -8.11 6.79
N GLU A 222 -11.69 -7.16 6.02
CA GLU A 222 -11.29 -6.98 4.62
C GLU A 222 -9.81 -6.61 4.46
N THR A 223 -9.27 -5.83 5.41
CA THR A 223 -7.86 -5.44 5.45
C THR A 223 -6.96 -6.66 5.64
N ILE A 224 -7.25 -7.50 6.64
CA ILE A 224 -6.46 -8.70 6.92
C ILE A 224 -6.43 -9.61 5.69
N VAL A 225 -7.60 -9.88 5.08
CA VAL A 225 -7.73 -10.78 3.94
C VAL A 225 -6.96 -10.27 2.71
N ALA A 226 -7.00 -8.96 2.46
CA ALA A 226 -6.38 -8.37 1.28
C ALA A 226 -4.90 -8.01 1.45
N SER A 227 -4.40 -7.94 2.68
CA SER A 227 -3.03 -7.49 2.97
C SER A 227 -1.99 -8.37 2.28
N PRO A 228 -1.08 -7.79 1.47
CA PRO A 228 0.00 -8.54 0.84
C PRO A 228 0.94 -9.21 1.84
N VAL A 229 1.23 -8.55 2.98
CA VAL A 229 2.14 -9.09 4.00
C VAL A 229 1.45 -10.20 4.79
N THR A 230 0.16 -10.08 5.12
CA THR A 230 -0.62 -11.20 5.69
C THR A 230 -0.55 -12.41 4.77
N ASN A 231 -0.86 -12.22 3.49
CA ASN A 231 -0.82 -13.29 2.49
C ASN A 231 0.58 -13.88 2.30
N THR A 232 1.65 -13.13 2.56
CA THR A 232 3.03 -13.62 2.53
C THR A 232 3.34 -14.51 3.73
N LEU A 233 2.84 -14.16 4.92
CA LEU A 233 3.09 -14.91 6.16
C LEU A 233 2.31 -16.23 6.23
N ILE A 234 1.13 -16.30 5.62
CA ILE A 234 0.25 -17.49 5.70
C ILE A 234 0.40 -18.45 4.51
N ARG A 235 1.26 -18.13 3.53
CA ARG A 235 1.47 -18.95 2.33
C ARG A 235 2.90 -19.46 2.28
N GLN A 236 3.05 -20.69 1.79
CA GLN A 236 4.35 -21.19 1.38
C GLN A 236 4.72 -20.59 0.02
N ILE A 237 5.94 -20.06 -0.08
CA ILE A 237 6.50 -19.47 -1.30
C ILE A 237 7.84 -20.14 -1.65
N ASP A 238 8.20 -20.11 -2.93
CA ASP A 238 9.49 -20.61 -3.39
C ASP A 238 10.61 -19.59 -3.12
N ILE A 239 11.66 -20.02 -2.40
CA ILE A 239 12.83 -19.21 -2.09
C ILE A 239 14.05 -19.84 -2.77
N ASN A 240 14.59 -19.17 -3.79
CA ASN A 240 15.71 -19.65 -4.59
C ASN A 240 16.90 -18.69 -4.47
N ILE A 241 17.83 -18.98 -3.56
CA ILE A 241 19.01 -18.14 -3.28
C ILE A 241 20.28 -18.92 -3.61
N GLY A 242 21.10 -18.39 -4.51
CA GLY A 242 22.39 -18.98 -4.88
C GLY A 242 23.57 -18.29 -4.18
N MET A 243 24.62 -19.05 -3.90
CA MET A 243 25.90 -18.54 -3.39
C MET A 243 26.92 -18.46 -4.53
N ARG A 244 27.71 -17.38 -4.55
CA ARG A 244 28.86 -17.21 -5.46
C ARG A 244 30.08 -16.76 -4.68
N VAL A 245 31.23 -17.35 -5.00
CA VAL A 245 32.55 -16.94 -4.48
C VAL A 245 33.20 -16.06 -5.54
N ILE A 246 33.69 -14.88 -5.14
CA ILE A 246 34.35 -13.88 -5.99
C ILE A 246 35.80 -13.68 -5.58
#